data_AF-A0A8K0KHI6-F1
#
_entry.id   AF-A0A8K0KHI6-F1
#
_cell.length_a   1.000
_cell.length_b   1.000
_cell.length_c   1.000
_cell.angle_alpha   90.00
_cell.angle_beta   90.00
_cell.angle_gamma   90.00
#
_symmetry.space_group_name_H-M   'P 1'
#
loop_
_entity.id
_entity.type
_entity.pdbx_description
1 polymer ?
#
loop_
_entity_poly.entity_id
_entity_poly.type
_entity_poly.pdbx_seq_one_letter_code
_entity_poly.pdbx_strand_id
1 'polypeptide(L)'
;VLQKTTQPGHVIAVATVLVLSAIFYPSKADASHGTRLRQLLSLLHLTAFSIQFGSQIWMTFVSGLSLYFTMPRHIFGQIQKVLFPLYFTLTGILSLISLYTYSKLHSLNDGEGKSQVVAMCACFAVQLLTRLYLCPRLVRFMECKHKMEQLASPTAIAKCPRYMQYCVYFRWAHTATAMCNIFSMACTTFHLHHLAQQLCI
;
A
#
# COMPACT_ATOMS: atom_id res chain seq x y z
N VAL A 1 19.93 -0.35 -11.14
CA VAL A 1 21.14 -0.69 -10.35
C VAL A 1 20.86 -0.49 -8.85
N LEU A 2 19.87 -1.17 -8.24
CA LEU A 2 19.72 -1.18 -6.76
C LEU A 2 18.79 -2.26 -6.16
N GLN A 3 18.30 -3.26 -6.92
CA GLN A 3 17.24 -4.16 -6.42
C GLN A 3 17.33 -5.61 -6.93
N LYS A 4 18.53 -6.17 -7.03
CA LYS A 4 18.75 -7.59 -7.36
C LYS A 4 18.90 -8.47 -6.10
N THR A 5 18.13 -8.24 -5.05
CA THR A 5 18.09 -9.17 -3.90
C THR A 5 16.71 -9.15 -3.26
N THR A 6 16.26 -10.30 -2.80
CA THR A 6 15.14 -10.49 -1.86
C THR A 6 15.47 -9.97 -0.45
N GLN A 7 16.70 -9.46 -0.21
CA GLN A 7 17.19 -9.07 1.10
C GLN A 7 16.54 -7.82 1.74
N PRO A 8 16.15 -6.73 1.05
CA PRO A 8 15.53 -5.59 1.72
C PRO A 8 14.11 -5.90 2.21
N GLY A 9 13.42 -6.89 1.62
CA GLY A 9 12.07 -7.27 2.06
C GLY A 9 12.06 -7.91 3.45
N HIS A 10 13.07 -8.74 3.75
CA HIS A 10 13.22 -9.34 5.08
C HIS A 10 13.59 -8.30 6.14
N VAL A 11 14.45 -7.33 5.80
CA VAL A 11 14.78 -6.22 6.73
C VAL A 11 13.54 -5.37 7.03
N ILE A 12 12.73 -5.06 6.01
CA ILE A 12 11.47 -4.32 6.21
C ILE A 12 10.48 -5.15 7.03
N ALA A 13 10.36 -6.46 6.79
CA ALA A 13 9.50 -7.34 7.56
C ALA A 13 9.95 -7.47 9.03
N VAL A 14 11.26 -7.59 9.28
CA VAL A 14 11.82 -7.61 10.63
C VAL A 14 11.62 -6.27 11.33
N ALA A 15 11.90 -5.15 10.66
CA ALA A 15 11.64 -3.81 11.19
C ALA A 15 10.16 -3.62 11.51
N THR A 16 9.28 -4.13 10.66
CA THR A 16 7.83 -4.16 10.88
C THR A 16 7.48 -4.96 12.13
N VAL A 17 8.00 -6.17 12.30
CA VAL A 17 7.77 -7.01 13.49
C VAL A 17 8.28 -6.32 14.75
N LEU A 18 9.45 -5.70 14.70
CA LEU A 18 10.02 -4.95 15.81
C LEU A 18 9.16 -3.74 16.18
N VAL A 19 8.67 -2.98 15.19
CA VAL A 19 7.76 -1.85 15.43
C VAL A 19 6.43 -2.34 16.01
N LEU A 20 5.85 -3.42 15.48
CA LEU A 20 4.64 -4.03 16.04
C LEU A 20 4.88 -4.49 17.50
N SER A 21 6.02 -5.11 17.80
CA SER A 21 6.35 -5.51 19.18
C SER A 21 6.47 -4.30 20.14
N ALA A 22 7.04 -3.19 19.68
CA ALA A 22 7.14 -1.95 20.45
C ALA A 22 5.79 -1.22 20.59
N ILE A 23 4.86 -1.43 19.65
CA ILE A 23 3.48 -0.94 19.74
C ILE A 23 2.76 -1.61 20.90
N PHE A 24 2.80 -2.94 20.96
CA PHE A 24 2.09 -3.74 21.97
C PHE A 24 2.75 -3.74 23.35
N TYR A 25 3.98 -3.22 23.50
CA TYR A 25 4.62 -3.04 24.80
C TYR A 25 4.15 -1.73 25.48
N PRO A 26 3.61 -1.77 26.72
CA PRO A 26 3.15 -0.58 27.42
C PRO A 26 4.35 0.26 27.89
N SER A 27 4.43 1.52 27.43
CA SER A 27 5.42 2.49 27.92
C SER A 27 4.82 3.27 29.09
N LYS A 28 5.51 3.31 30.23
CA LYS A 28 5.15 4.18 31.36
C LYS A 28 5.64 5.59 31.05
N ALA A 29 4.75 6.59 30.97
CA ALA A 29 5.11 7.97 30.69
C ALA A 29 4.52 8.94 31.74
N ASP A 30 5.30 9.94 32.13
CA ASP A 30 4.93 10.99 33.10
C ASP A 30 3.81 11.92 32.60
N ALA A 31 2.96 12.37 33.53
CA ALA A 31 1.66 12.99 33.26
C ALA A 31 1.72 14.34 32.51
N SER A 32 2.76 15.16 32.69
CA SER A 32 2.86 16.50 32.06
C SER A 32 3.46 16.47 30.65
N HIS A 33 4.39 15.56 30.37
CA HIS A 33 4.94 15.32 29.03
C HIS A 33 3.92 14.60 28.12
N GLY A 34 2.97 13.86 28.73
CA GLY A 34 1.94 13.10 28.05
C GLY A 34 1.00 13.94 27.16
N THR A 35 0.62 15.15 27.56
CA THR A 35 -0.37 15.95 26.82
C THR A 35 0.16 16.48 25.47
N ARG A 36 1.35 17.07 25.45
CA ARG A 36 1.96 17.60 24.21
C ARG A 36 2.32 16.46 23.25
N LEU A 37 2.84 15.36 23.77
CA LEU A 37 3.13 14.16 22.98
C LEU A 37 1.85 13.57 22.36
N ARG A 38 0.76 13.49 23.14
CA ARG A 38 -0.55 13.03 22.66
C ARG A 38 -1.10 13.91 21.53
N GLN A 39 -0.97 15.23 21.64
CA GLN A 39 -1.36 16.16 20.56
C GLN A 39 -0.54 15.93 19.29
N LEU A 40 0.78 15.82 19.41
CA LEU A 40 1.67 15.56 18.26
C LEU A 40 1.37 14.19 17.62
N LEU A 41 1.14 13.15 18.42
CA LEU A 41 0.77 11.82 17.93
C LEU A 41 -0.59 11.85 17.21
N SER A 42 -1.56 12.61 17.71
CA SER A 42 -2.86 12.77 17.05
C SER A 42 -2.73 13.50 15.70
N LEU A 43 -1.95 14.58 15.65
CA LEU A 43 -1.66 15.28 14.39
C LEU A 43 -0.94 14.36 13.39
N LEU A 44 0.05 13.62 13.85
CA LEU A 44 0.79 12.66 13.01
C LEU A 44 -0.14 11.55 12.51
N HIS A 45 -1.01 11.01 13.38
CA HIS A 45 -2.01 10.00 13.02
C HIS A 45 -2.93 10.51 11.90
N LEU A 46 -3.58 11.65 12.15
CA LEU A 46 -4.55 12.21 11.21
C LEU A 46 -3.90 12.60 9.88
N THR A 47 -2.68 13.15 9.93
CA THR A 47 -1.91 13.47 8.71
C THR A 47 -1.56 12.21 7.93
N ALA A 48 -1.00 11.20 8.60
CA ALA A 48 -0.60 9.96 7.93
C ALA A 48 -1.80 9.25 7.30
N PHE A 49 -2.89 9.13 8.06
CA PHE A 49 -4.13 8.53 7.59
C PHE A 49 -4.73 9.31 6.42
N SER A 50 -4.83 10.64 6.51
CA SER A 50 -5.39 11.48 5.45
C SER A 50 -4.59 11.39 4.15
N ILE A 51 -3.25 11.40 4.24
CA ILE A 51 -2.39 11.22 3.06
C ILE A 51 -2.59 9.82 2.48
N GLN A 52 -2.67 8.76 3.31
CA GLN A 52 -2.87 7.40 2.85
C GLN A 52 -4.21 7.26 2.11
N PHE A 53 -5.30 7.65 2.76
CA PHE A 53 -6.66 7.56 2.22
C PHE A 53 -6.81 8.40 0.95
N GLY A 54 -6.36 9.66 0.98
CA GLY A 54 -6.37 10.55 -0.17
C GLY A 54 -5.54 9.98 -1.33
N SER A 55 -4.36 9.41 -1.05
CA SER A 55 -3.52 8.77 -2.07
C SER A 55 -4.22 7.56 -2.70
N GLN A 56 -4.94 6.75 -1.93
CA GLN A 56 -5.68 5.60 -2.46
C GLN A 56 -6.81 6.02 -3.40
N ILE A 57 -7.60 7.02 -3.01
CA ILE A 57 -8.68 7.56 -3.85
C ILE A 57 -8.10 8.16 -5.13
N TRP A 58 -7.09 9.03 -4.99
CA TRP A 58 -6.45 9.69 -6.13
C TRP A 58 -5.83 8.70 -7.11
N MET A 59 -5.04 7.75 -6.61
CA MET A 59 -4.33 6.79 -7.45
C MET A 59 -5.26 5.84 -8.21
N THR A 60 -6.34 5.40 -7.56
CA THR A 60 -7.27 4.43 -8.14
C THR A 60 -8.20 5.08 -9.14
N PHE A 61 -8.83 6.20 -8.76
CA PHE A 61 -9.92 6.78 -9.53
C PHE A 61 -9.48 7.93 -10.41
N VAL A 62 -8.64 8.84 -9.90
CA VAL A 62 -8.25 10.03 -10.66
C VAL A 62 -7.09 9.69 -11.60
N SER A 63 -5.93 9.39 -11.04
CA SER A 63 -4.72 9.10 -11.83
C SER A 63 -4.89 7.85 -12.69
N GLY A 64 -5.39 6.75 -12.11
CA GLY A 64 -5.55 5.47 -12.81
C GLY A 64 -6.46 5.56 -14.04
N LEU A 65 -7.69 6.06 -13.88
CA LEU A 65 -8.66 6.16 -14.97
C LEU A 65 -8.24 7.19 -16.01
N SER A 66 -7.81 8.40 -15.59
CA SER A 66 -7.38 9.43 -16.55
C SER A 66 -6.22 8.94 -17.41
N LEU A 67 -5.20 8.32 -16.82
CA LEU A 67 -4.07 7.79 -17.60
C LEU A 67 -4.49 6.62 -18.50
N TYR A 68 -5.39 5.74 -18.04
CA TYR A 68 -5.89 4.63 -18.84
C TYR A 68 -6.62 5.10 -20.11
N PHE A 69 -7.46 6.15 -19.99
CA PHE A 69 -8.26 6.65 -21.12
C PHE A 69 -7.49 7.59 -22.05
N THR A 70 -6.45 8.28 -21.55
CA THR A 70 -5.75 9.30 -22.35
C THR A 70 -4.43 8.80 -22.96
N MET A 71 -3.73 7.85 -22.34
CA MET A 71 -2.38 7.50 -22.76
C MET A 71 -2.33 6.24 -23.65
N PRO A 72 -1.44 6.19 -24.66
CA PRO A 72 -1.13 4.95 -25.37
C PRO A 72 -0.66 3.87 -24.38
N ARG A 73 -1.10 2.62 -24.57
CA ARG A 73 -0.87 1.49 -23.65
C ARG A 73 0.59 1.30 -23.21
N HIS A 74 1.54 1.55 -24.10
CA HIS A 74 2.97 1.38 -23.81
C HIS A 74 3.48 2.49 -22.88
N ILE A 75 3.06 3.74 -23.11
CA ILE A 75 3.39 4.89 -22.26
C ILE A 75 2.75 4.72 -20.88
N PHE A 76 1.47 4.34 -20.86
CA PHE A 76 0.78 4.04 -19.60
C PHE A 76 1.51 2.98 -18.77
N GLY A 77 1.94 1.89 -19.42
CA GLY A 77 2.72 0.84 -18.76
C GLY A 77 4.07 1.33 -18.18
N GLN A 78 4.76 2.25 -18.87
CA GLN A 78 6.00 2.84 -18.35
C GLN A 78 5.76 3.73 -17.14
N ILE A 79 4.66 4.50 -17.12
CA ILE A 79 4.28 5.31 -15.97
C ILE A 79 3.95 4.40 -14.78
N GLN A 80 3.10 3.39 -14.98
CA GLN A 80 2.70 2.43 -13.94
C GLN A 80 3.90 1.72 -13.30
N LYS A 81 4.92 1.39 -14.10
CA LYS A 81 6.14 0.74 -13.63
C LYS A 81 6.88 1.55 -12.56
N VAL A 82 6.86 2.88 -12.64
CA VAL A 82 7.48 3.78 -11.66
C VAL A 82 6.49 4.10 -10.54
N LEU A 83 5.23 4.31 -10.89
CA LEU A 83 4.21 4.81 -9.98
C LEU A 83 3.77 3.75 -8.96
N PHE A 84 3.62 2.48 -9.36
CA PHE A 84 3.17 1.41 -8.46
C PHE A 84 4.14 1.15 -7.29
N PRO A 85 5.47 0.99 -7.49
CA PRO A 85 6.39 0.80 -6.38
C PRO A 85 6.39 1.96 -5.38
N LEU A 86 6.33 3.21 -5.89
CA LEU A 86 6.31 4.41 -5.05
C LEU A 86 5.02 4.48 -4.24
N TYR A 87 3.88 4.27 -4.90
CA TYR A 87 2.57 4.24 -4.27
C TYR A 87 2.48 3.22 -3.14
N PHE A 88 2.75 1.94 -3.40
CA PHE A 88 2.64 0.89 -2.38
C PHE A 88 3.67 1.03 -1.25
N THR A 89 4.80 1.72 -1.50
CA THR A 89 5.76 2.05 -0.44
C THR A 89 5.22 3.17 0.44
N LEU A 90 4.73 4.26 -0.16
CA LEU A 90 4.14 5.39 0.56
C LEU A 90 2.98 4.94 1.43
N THR A 91 2.00 4.25 0.86
CA THR A 91 0.80 3.83 1.58
C THR A 91 1.13 2.79 2.67
N GLY A 92 2.09 1.89 2.42
CA GLY A 92 2.59 0.95 3.44
C GLY A 92 3.23 1.65 4.64
N ILE A 93 4.08 2.65 4.42
CA ILE A 93 4.70 3.45 5.49
C ILE A 93 3.64 4.22 6.28
N LEU A 94 2.74 4.91 5.59
CA LEU A 94 1.68 5.69 6.22
C LEU A 94 0.71 4.80 7.02
N SER A 95 0.44 3.59 6.54
CA SER A 95 -0.37 2.61 7.25
C SER A 95 0.29 2.12 8.53
N LEU A 96 1.62 1.95 8.53
CA LEU A 96 2.37 1.61 9.73
C LEU A 96 2.36 2.76 10.74
N ILE A 97 2.56 4.00 10.28
CA ILE A 97 2.50 5.20 11.14
C ILE A 97 1.11 5.35 11.75
N SER A 98 0.05 5.18 10.95
CA SER A 98 -1.34 5.24 11.42
C SER A 98 -1.61 4.17 12.48
N LEU A 99 -1.20 2.92 12.23
CA LEU A 99 -1.34 1.81 13.19
C LEU A 99 -0.57 2.06 14.50
N TYR A 100 0.67 2.53 14.39
CA TYR A 100 1.51 2.86 15.55
C TYR A 100 0.86 3.94 16.41
N THR A 101 0.48 5.05 15.78
CA THR A 101 -0.09 6.21 16.48
C THR A 101 -1.45 5.88 17.09
N TYR A 102 -2.34 5.17 16.38
CA TYR A 102 -3.64 4.77 16.90
C TYR A 102 -3.52 3.91 18.16
N SER A 103 -2.62 2.92 18.12
CA SER A 103 -2.37 2.00 19.24
C SER A 103 -1.74 2.67 20.47
N LYS A 104 -1.09 3.84 20.30
CA LYS A 104 -0.57 4.65 21.42
C LYS A 104 -1.60 5.64 21.96
N LEU A 105 -2.55 6.06 21.13
CA LEU A 105 -3.58 7.04 21.51
C LEU A 105 -4.78 6.39 22.20
N HIS A 106 -5.17 5.19 21.76
CA HIS A 106 -6.38 4.50 22.21
C HIS A 106 -6.07 3.26 23.04
N SER A 107 -6.95 2.98 24.00
CA SER A 107 -6.92 1.72 24.76
C SER A 107 -7.27 0.57 23.82
N LEU A 108 -6.67 -0.60 24.05
CA LEU A 108 -6.98 -1.83 23.30
C LEU A 108 -7.84 -2.79 24.11
N ASN A 109 -8.48 -2.30 25.17
CA ASN A 109 -9.27 -3.13 26.08
C ASN A 109 -10.73 -3.24 25.65
N ASP A 110 -11.25 -2.24 24.95
CA ASP A 110 -12.60 -2.20 24.39
C ASP A 110 -12.68 -2.96 23.05
N GLY A 111 -13.86 -3.50 22.75
CA GLY A 111 -14.08 -4.28 21.52
C GLY A 111 -13.93 -3.45 20.24
N GLU A 112 -14.28 -2.17 20.29
CA GLU A 112 -14.21 -1.27 19.15
C GLU A 112 -12.75 -0.96 18.78
N GLY A 113 -11.93 -0.52 19.72
CA GLY A 113 -10.49 -0.28 19.51
C GLY A 113 -9.75 -1.52 19.00
N LYS A 114 -10.09 -2.71 19.51
CA LYS A 114 -9.54 -3.98 18.99
C LYS A 114 -9.91 -4.21 17.52
N SER A 115 -11.17 -4.01 17.15
CA SER A 115 -11.63 -4.18 15.76
C SER A 115 -10.92 -3.23 14.80
N GLN A 116 -10.68 -1.99 15.22
CA GLN A 116 -9.94 -0.98 14.45
C GLN A 116 -8.49 -1.40 14.24
N VAL A 117 -7.79 -1.80 15.30
CA VAL A 117 -6.40 -2.27 15.19
C VAL A 117 -6.29 -3.49 14.29
N VAL A 118 -7.24 -4.44 14.37
CA VAL A 118 -7.26 -5.61 13.47
C VAL A 118 -7.42 -5.17 12.00
N ALA A 119 -8.35 -4.25 11.71
CA ALA A 119 -8.55 -3.72 10.36
C ALA A 119 -7.31 -2.99 9.83
N MET A 120 -6.64 -2.18 10.68
CA MET A 120 -5.41 -1.46 10.33
C MET A 120 -4.22 -2.41 10.12
N CYS A 121 -4.08 -3.45 10.95
CA CYS A 121 -3.09 -4.52 10.78
C CYS A 121 -3.30 -5.26 9.46
N ALA A 122 -4.55 -5.62 9.14
CA ALA A 122 -4.88 -6.27 7.86
C ALA A 122 -4.55 -5.36 6.67
N CYS A 123 -4.92 -4.08 6.75
CA CYS A 123 -4.61 -3.06 5.74
C CYS A 123 -3.10 -2.95 5.52
N PHE A 124 -2.32 -2.81 6.60
CA PHE A 124 -0.88 -2.70 6.54
C PHE A 124 -0.22 -3.97 5.99
N ALA A 125 -0.65 -5.16 6.44
CA ALA A 125 -0.12 -6.44 5.97
C ALA A 125 -0.37 -6.63 4.46
N VAL A 126 -1.58 -6.33 3.98
CA VAL A 126 -1.92 -6.43 2.56
C VAL A 126 -1.10 -5.46 1.72
N GLN A 127 -0.90 -4.22 2.18
CA GLN A 127 -0.06 -3.25 1.48
C GLN A 127 1.41 -3.68 1.45
N LEU A 128 1.93 -4.20 2.56
CA LEU A 128 3.29 -4.71 2.65
C LEU A 128 3.49 -5.92 1.72
N LEU A 129 2.56 -6.88 1.72
CA LEU A 129 2.58 -8.03 0.81
C LEU A 129 2.53 -7.57 -0.65
N THR A 130 1.69 -6.57 -0.94
CA THR A 130 1.56 -6.01 -2.28
C THR A 130 2.85 -5.37 -2.74
N ARG A 131 3.46 -4.54 -1.89
CA ARG A 131 4.78 -3.93 -2.13
C ARG A 131 5.82 -5.04 -2.35
N LEU A 132 5.96 -5.99 -1.42
CA LEU A 132 7.12 -6.89 -1.41
C LEU A 132 7.04 -8.00 -2.46
N TYR A 133 5.84 -8.46 -2.81
CA TYR A 133 5.67 -9.68 -3.61
C TYR A 133 4.87 -9.49 -4.89
N LEU A 134 3.81 -8.69 -4.89
CA LEU A 134 2.93 -8.53 -6.06
C LEU A 134 3.48 -7.47 -7.02
N CYS A 135 3.81 -6.28 -6.53
CA CYS A 135 4.30 -5.16 -7.33
C CYS A 135 5.61 -5.48 -8.09
N PRO A 136 6.65 -6.11 -7.50
CA PRO A 136 7.87 -6.46 -8.21
C PRO A 136 7.62 -7.50 -9.32
N ARG A 137 6.70 -8.45 -9.09
CA ARG A 137 6.28 -9.43 -10.10
C ARG A 137 5.54 -8.76 -11.25
N LEU A 138 4.59 -7.87 -10.94
CA LEU A 138 3.84 -7.08 -11.92
C LEU A 138 4.78 -6.28 -12.82
N VAL A 139 5.71 -5.52 -12.22
CA VAL A 139 6.70 -4.73 -12.95
C VAL A 139 7.58 -5.62 -13.84
N ARG A 140 8.04 -6.77 -13.33
CA ARG A 140 8.83 -7.72 -14.14
C ARG A 140 8.06 -8.22 -15.35
N PHE A 141 6.78 -8.55 -15.22
CA PHE A 141 5.96 -8.98 -16.34
C PHE A 141 5.74 -7.86 -17.36
N MET A 142 5.54 -6.61 -16.90
CA MET A 142 5.44 -5.44 -17.78
C MET A 142 6.72 -5.22 -18.59
N GLU A 143 7.89 -5.31 -17.95
CA GLU A 143 9.19 -5.20 -18.63
C GLU A 143 9.41 -6.30 -19.67
N CYS A 144 9.14 -7.56 -19.30
CA CYS A 144 9.29 -8.69 -20.22
C CYS A 144 8.37 -8.52 -21.44
N LYS A 145 7.11 -8.14 -21.22
CA LYS A 145 6.14 -7.89 -22.29
C LYS A 145 6.64 -6.78 -23.21
N HIS A 146 7.08 -5.66 -22.65
CA HIS A 146 7.54 -4.51 -23.42
C HIS A 146 8.80 -4.81 -24.25
N LYS A 147 9.77 -5.54 -23.68
CA LYS A 147 10.97 -5.96 -24.40
C LYS A 147 10.64 -6.83 -25.61
N MET A 148 9.71 -7.77 -25.46
CA MET A 148 9.30 -8.62 -26.59
C MET A 148 8.56 -7.81 -27.68
N GLU A 149 7.74 -6.84 -27.29
CA GLU A 149 7.05 -5.92 -28.21
C GLU A 149 8.03 -5.02 -29.00
N GLN A 150 9.21 -4.70 -28.44
CA GLN A 150 10.23 -3.91 -29.14
C GLN A 150 11.06 -4.74 -30.14
N LEU A 151 11.19 -6.05 -29.92
CA LEU A 151 12.06 -6.92 -30.69
C LEU A 151 11.36 -7.63 -31.86
N ALA A 152 10.04 -7.51 -31.98
CA ALA A 152 9.25 -8.24 -32.97
C ALA A 152 8.17 -7.34 -33.60
N SER A 153 7.83 -7.63 -34.87
CA SER A 153 6.71 -6.96 -35.52
C SER A 153 5.38 -7.31 -34.85
N PRO A 154 4.35 -6.43 -34.94
CA PRO A 154 3.04 -6.67 -34.33
C PRO A 154 2.38 -8.01 -34.75
N THR A 155 2.58 -8.44 -35.99
CA THR A 155 2.02 -9.69 -36.52
C THR A 155 2.75 -10.92 -36.01
N ALA A 156 4.07 -10.86 -35.85
CA ALA A 156 4.87 -11.95 -35.32
C ALA A 156 4.66 -12.13 -33.81
N ILE A 157 4.63 -11.03 -33.06
CA ILE A 157 4.49 -11.08 -31.59
C ILE A 157 3.10 -11.59 -31.17
N ALA A 158 2.05 -11.26 -31.94
CA ALA A 158 0.69 -11.72 -31.66
C ALA A 158 0.55 -13.25 -31.73
N LYS A 159 1.37 -13.92 -32.54
CA LYS A 159 1.37 -15.39 -32.69
C LYS A 159 2.34 -16.09 -31.73
N CYS A 160 3.15 -15.34 -30.98
CA CYS A 160 4.16 -15.89 -30.09
C CYS A 160 3.52 -16.46 -28.80
N PRO A 161 3.57 -17.79 -28.54
CA PRO A 161 2.95 -18.39 -27.36
C PRO A 161 3.53 -17.85 -26.05
N ARG A 162 4.85 -17.58 -26.04
CA ARG A 162 5.56 -17.01 -24.88
C ARG A 162 5.03 -15.62 -24.54
N TYR A 163 4.77 -14.77 -25.54
CA TYR A 163 4.19 -13.45 -25.31
C TYR A 163 2.78 -13.54 -24.70
N MET A 164 1.94 -14.44 -25.23
CA MET A 164 0.59 -14.67 -24.68
C MET A 164 0.61 -15.12 -23.21
N GLN A 165 1.57 -15.98 -22.83
CA GLN A 165 1.76 -16.39 -21.43
C GLN A 165 2.09 -15.18 -20.54
N TYR A 166 3.01 -14.31 -20.95
CA TYR A 166 3.32 -13.09 -20.20
C TYR A 166 2.13 -12.11 -20.11
N CYS A 167 1.27 -12.05 -21.13
CA CYS A 167 0.02 -11.29 -21.06
C CYS A 167 -0.96 -11.85 -20.02
N VAL A 168 -1.04 -13.18 -19.87
CA VAL A 168 -1.85 -13.83 -18.81
C VAL A 168 -1.26 -13.52 -17.43
N TYR A 169 0.05 -13.73 -17.25
CA TYR A 169 0.72 -13.46 -15.97
C TYR A 169 0.63 -11.99 -15.56
N PHE A 170 0.77 -11.08 -16.52
CA PHE A 170 0.57 -9.65 -16.30
C PHE A 170 -0.86 -9.37 -15.82
N ARG A 171 -1.89 -9.86 -16.53
CA ARG A 171 -3.29 -9.64 -16.16
C ARG A 171 -3.58 -10.16 -14.76
N TRP A 172 -3.15 -11.37 -14.45
CA TRP A 172 -3.34 -11.96 -13.12
C TRP A 172 -2.67 -11.11 -12.03
N ALA A 173 -1.39 -10.76 -12.21
CA ALA A 173 -0.66 -9.96 -11.23
C ALA A 173 -1.25 -8.55 -11.06
N HIS A 174 -1.72 -7.94 -12.15
CA HIS A 174 -2.35 -6.63 -12.14
C HIS A 174 -3.68 -6.66 -11.39
N THR A 175 -4.55 -7.62 -11.71
CA THR A 175 -5.84 -7.80 -11.02
C THR A 175 -5.63 -8.12 -9.55
N ALA A 176 -4.69 -9.01 -9.21
CA ALA A 176 -4.38 -9.32 -7.81
C ALA A 176 -3.93 -8.07 -7.03
N THR A 177 -3.04 -7.26 -7.62
CA THR A 177 -2.58 -5.99 -7.03
C THR A 177 -3.74 -5.01 -6.84
N ALA A 178 -4.64 -4.90 -7.82
CA ALA A 178 -5.82 -4.05 -7.74
C ALA A 178 -6.79 -4.52 -6.63
N MET A 179 -7.03 -5.83 -6.50
CA MET A 179 -7.89 -6.37 -5.44
C MET A 179 -7.32 -6.10 -4.05
N CYS A 180 -6.01 -6.28 -3.85
CA CYS A 180 -5.35 -5.90 -2.60
C CYS A 180 -5.52 -4.41 -2.29
N ASN A 181 -5.46 -3.55 -3.32
CA ASN A 181 -5.69 -2.13 -3.15
C ASN A 181 -7.12 -1.80 -2.73
N ILE A 182 -8.13 -2.38 -3.40
CA ILE A 182 -9.55 -2.20 -3.04
C ILE A 182 -9.84 -2.71 -1.63
N PHE A 183 -9.26 -3.84 -1.23
CA PHE A 183 -9.36 -4.33 0.15
C PHE A 183 -8.75 -3.32 1.15
N SER A 184 -7.56 -2.79 0.86
CA SER A 184 -6.94 -1.77 1.73
C SER A 184 -7.79 -0.49 1.83
N MET A 185 -8.48 -0.12 0.74
CA MET A 185 -9.41 1.01 0.72
C MET A 185 -10.63 0.75 1.60
N ALA A 186 -11.17 -0.48 1.58
CA ALA A 186 -12.26 -0.85 2.48
C ALA A 186 -11.86 -0.72 3.95
N CYS A 187 -10.65 -1.18 4.32
CA CYS A 187 -10.12 -1.01 5.67
C CYS A 187 -9.97 0.47 6.06
N THR A 188 -9.42 1.31 5.17
CA THR A 188 -9.27 2.74 5.46
C THR A 188 -10.60 3.47 5.51
N THR A 189 -11.60 3.07 4.71
CA THR A 189 -12.96 3.63 4.78
C THR A 189 -13.65 3.24 6.09
N PHE A 190 -13.49 1.99 6.54
CA PHE A 190 -13.97 1.56 7.86
C PHE A 190 -13.34 2.40 8.99
N HIS A 191 -12.03 2.67 8.90
CA HIS A 191 -11.35 3.54 9.85
C HIS A 191 -11.80 5.01 9.76
N LEU A 192 -12.03 5.53 8.55
CA LEU A 192 -12.56 6.88 8.33
C LEU A 192 -13.92 7.03 9.02
N HIS A 193 -14.79 6.03 8.90
CA HIS A 193 -16.11 6.05 9.52
C HIS A 193 -15.99 6.14 11.05
N HIS A 194 -15.09 5.36 11.64
CA HIS A 194 -14.82 5.43 13.08
C HIS A 194 -14.28 6.80 13.52
N LEU A 195 -13.32 7.38 12.79
CA LEU A 195 -12.82 8.73 13.07
C LEU A 195 -13.94 9.78 12.95
N ALA A 196 -14.82 9.65 11.96
CA ALA A 196 -15.96 10.54 11.80
C ALA A 196 -16.94 10.44 12.99
N GLN A 197 -17.21 9.24 13.49
CA GLN A 197 -18.04 9.04 14.68
C GLN A 197 -17.45 9.71 15.92
N GLN A 198 -16.13 9.68 16.10
CA GLN A 198 -15.46 10.34 17.22
C GLN A 198 -15.38 11.87 17.10
N LEU A 199 -15.47 12.43 15.89
CA LEU A 199 -15.47 13.88 15.66
C LEU A 199 -16.86 14.51 15.81
N CYS A 200 -17.93 13.72 15.58
CA CYS A 200 -19.31 14.19 15.61
C CYS A 200 -19.99 14.05 16.98
N ILE A 201 -19.26 13.66 18.02
CA ILE A 201 -19.71 13.54 19.42
C ILE A 201 -18.90 14.52 20.26
#